data_AF-A0A661ZIG9-F1
#
_entry.id   AF-A0A661ZIG9-F1
#
_cell.length_a   1.000
_cell.length_b   1.000
_cell.length_c   1.000
_cell.angle_alpha   90.00
_cell.angle_beta   90.00
_cell.angle_gamma   90.00
#
_symmetry.space_group_name_H-M   'P 1'
#
loop_
_entity.id
_entity.type
_entity.pdbx_description
1 polymer ?
#
loop_
_entity_poly.entity_id
_entity_poly.type
_entity_poly.pdbx_seq_one_letter_code
_entity_poly.pdbx_strand_id
1 'polypeptide(L)'
;MKPDRLEEFILDNRSDFDDQVPAAESWNKIKANIKPVRNINWTSRLVRVAAAVVIFVSSYIFIDYTFNEDRSTMGYAGQSNQEIYDNIPVLVEARAYYSGQIRHMEDEVFRMAGENSPIREEITIEFDELDKVFTELKADLQDDAANEEVIEAMIQNYRIKLQILEEILIQLKNADENNIQDHEDKKVLL
;
A
#
# COMPACT_ATOMS: atom_id res chain seq x y z
N MET A 1 56.80 28.87 1.13
CA MET A 1 56.11 29.80 2.03
C MET A 1 57.03 30.04 3.21
N LYS A 2 57.13 31.28 3.71
CA LYS A 2 57.92 31.56 4.92
C LYS A 2 57.03 31.19 6.13
N PRO A 3 57.55 30.46 7.13
CA PRO A 3 56.77 30.11 8.31
C PRO A 3 56.28 31.37 9.03
N ASP A 4 55.07 31.32 9.59
CA ASP A 4 54.52 32.42 10.37
C ASP A 4 55.27 32.51 11.72
N ARG A 5 55.30 33.69 12.34
CA ARG A 5 56.01 33.93 13.61
C ARG A 5 55.56 33.00 14.73
N LEU A 6 54.29 32.58 14.71
CA LEU A 6 53.75 31.60 15.67
C LEU A 6 54.27 30.19 15.39
N GLU A 7 54.45 29.83 14.12
CA GLU A 7 54.97 28.54 13.71
C GLU A 7 56.45 28.40 14.11
N GLU A 8 57.26 29.43 13.88
CA GLU A 8 58.65 29.47 14.36
C GLU A 8 58.71 29.35 15.89
N PHE A 9 57.85 30.06 16.62
CA PHE A 9 57.80 29.96 18.09
C PHE A 9 57.44 28.56 18.59
N ILE A 10 56.43 27.91 17.99
CA ILE A 10 56.03 26.56 18.40
C ILE A 10 57.11 25.53 18.08
N LEU A 11 57.78 25.66 16.93
CA LEU A 11 58.85 24.76 16.52
C LEU A 11 60.10 24.93 17.40
N ASP A 12 60.48 26.16 17.72
CA ASP A 12 61.65 26.48 18.55
C ASP A 12 61.47 26.04 20.01
N ASN A 13 60.22 25.99 20.50
CA ASN A 13 59.89 25.61 21.89
C ASN A 13 59.25 24.21 21.96
N ARG A 14 59.35 23.39 20.90
CA ARG A 14 58.69 22.07 20.83
C ARG A 14 59.08 21.15 21.99
N SER A 15 60.34 21.18 22.41
CA SER A 15 60.83 20.39 23.56
C SER A 15 60.01 20.68 24.82
N ASP A 16 59.73 21.95 25.07
CA ASP A 16 59.08 22.43 26.29
C ASP A 16 57.59 22.01 26.36
N PHE A 17 57.00 21.66 25.21
CA PHE A 17 55.66 21.11 25.11
C PHE A 17 55.61 19.58 25.32
N ASP A 18 56.69 18.85 24.99
CA ASP A 18 56.75 17.38 25.05
C ASP A 18 57.30 16.84 26.40
N ASP A 19 57.64 17.73 27.35
CA ASP A 19 58.25 17.36 28.64
C ASP A 19 57.28 16.77 29.68
N GLN A 20 55.97 16.96 29.49
CA GLN A 20 54.96 16.55 30.47
C GLN A 20 54.32 15.21 30.10
N VAL A 21 54.88 14.13 30.63
CA VAL A 21 54.25 12.80 30.58
C VAL A 21 53.30 12.67 31.79
N PRO A 22 52.03 12.25 31.60
CA PRO A 22 51.12 12.04 32.72
C PRO A 22 51.67 10.97 33.68
N ALA A 23 51.40 11.13 34.98
CA ALA A 23 51.80 10.14 35.98
C ALA A 23 51.29 8.74 35.59
N ALA A 24 52.13 7.71 35.76
CA ALA A 24 51.83 6.32 35.36
C ALA A 24 50.51 5.79 35.94
N GLU A 25 50.07 6.31 37.10
CA GLU A 25 48.80 5.96 37.73
C GLU A 25 47.56 6.54 37.05
N SER A 26 47.70 7.55 36.19
CA SER A 26 46.59 8.19 35.48
C SER A 26 45.83 7.17 34.63
N TRP A 27 46.55 6.21 34.03
CA TRP A 27 45.92 5.13 33.26
C TRP A 27 45.11 4.16 34.12
N ASN A 28 45.57 3.89 35.34
CA ASN A 28 44.87 3.00 36.27
C ASN A 28 43.52 3.59 36.70
N LYS A 29 43.47 4.91 36.92
CA LYS A 29 42.23 5.62 37.29
C LYS A 29 41.19 5.63 36.16
N ILE A 30 41.63 5.72 34.91
CA ILE A 30 40.71 5.66 33.75
C ILE A 30 40.15 4.25 33.62
N LYS A 31 41.00 3.22 33.70
CA LYS A 31 40.57 1.81 33.58
C LYS A 31 39.57 1.40 34.67
N ALA A 32 39.74 1.91 35.89
CA ALA A 32 38.85 1.65 37.01
C ALA A 32 37.45 2.28 36.85
N ASN A 33 37.30 3.33 36.03
CA ASN A 33 36.03 4.04 35.83
C ASN A 33 35.25 3.59 34.58
N ILE A 34 35.73 2.59 33.84
CA ILE A 34 35.02 2.05 32.68
C ILE A 34 33.92 1.10 33.21
N LYS A 35 32.66 1.55 33.17
CA LYS A 35 31.51 0.70 33.50
C LYS A 35 31.40 -0.45 32.48
N PRO A 36 31.13 -1.69 32.90
CA PRO A 36 30.94 -2.80 31.97
C PRO A 36 29.74 -2.52 31.08
N VAL A 37 29.91 -2.70 29.77
CA VAL A 37 28.80 -2.61 28.82
C VAL A 37 27.81 -3.73 29.11
N ARG A 38 26.58 -3.36 29.49
CA ARG A 38 25.51 -4.32 29.75
C ARG A 38 25.15 -4.99 28.43
N ASN A 39 25.47 -6.28 28.28
CA ASN A 39 24.94 -7.05 27.16
C ASN A 39 23.42 -7.11 27.32
N ILE A 40 22.71 -6.75 26.25
CA ILE A 40 21.27 -6.95 26.16
C ILE A 40 21.11 -8.07 25.14
N ASN A 41 20.49 -9.18 25.54
CA ASN A 41 20.26 -10.32 24.67
C ASN A 41 19.15 -10.02 23.65
N TRP A 42 19.48 -9.28 22.60
CA TRP A 42 18.57 -8.91 21.50
C TRP A 42 18.04 -10.12 20.74
N THR A 43 18.79 -11.23 20.72
CA THR A 43 18.44 -12.47 20.02
C THR A 43 17.13 -13.08 20.54
N SER A 44 16.90 -13.09 21.86
CA SER A 44 15.67 -13.65 22.44
C SER A 44 14.43 -12.79 22.13
N ARG A 45 14.59 -11.47 22.00
CA ARG A 45 13.48 -10.55 21.66
C ARG A 45 13.16 -10.60 20.17
N LEU A 46 14.17 -10.67 19.32
CA LEU A 46 13.99 -10.79 17.87
C LEU A 46 13.29 -12.09 17.47
N VAL A 47 13.57 -13.22 18.15
CA VAL A 47 12.89 -14.50 17.88
C VAL A 47 11.38 -14.40 18.17
N ARG A 48 10.97 -13.69 19.22
CA ARG A 48 9.53 -13.51 19.54
C ARG A 48 8.82 -12.60 18.54
N VAL A 49 9.49 -11.56 18.08
CA VAL A 49 8.96 -10.67 17.03
C VAL A 49 8.87 -11.40 15.69
N ALA A 50 9.89 -12.19 15.33
CA ALA A 50 9.89 -13.01 14.12
C ALA A 50 8.74 -14.02 14.10
N ALA A 51 8.44 -14.69 15.22
CA ALA A 51 7.30 -15.61 15.29
C ALA A 51 5.95 -14.90 15.06
N ALA A 52 5.75 -13.71 15.63
CA ALA A 52 4.53 -12.93 15.39
C ALA A 52 4.41 -12.50 13.92
N VAL A 53 5.50 -12.00 13.32
CA VAL A 53 5.54 -11.60 11.90
C VAL A 53 5.24 -12.80 11.00
N VAL A 54 5.83 -13.97 11.27
CA VAL A 54 5.56 -15.19 10.50
C VAL A 54 4.09 -15.58 10.59
N ILE A 55 3.46 -15.49 11.78
CA ILE A 55 2.03 -15.79 11.95
C ILE A 55 1.16 -14.81 11.16
N PHE A 56 1.47 -13.52 11.19
CA PHE A 56 0.73 -12.51 10.44
C PHE A 56 0.90 -12.68 8.92
N VAL A 57 2.12 -12.96 8.46
CA VAL A 57 2.40 -13.22 7.04
C VAL A 57 1.73 -14.52 6.59
N SER A 58 1.81 -15.59 7.38
CA SER A 58 1.13 -16.84 7.05
C SER A 58 -0.39 -16.70 7.08
N SER A 59 -0.94 -15.91 8.01
CA SER A 59 -2.38 -15.63 8.06
C SER A 59 -2.83 -14.79 6.88
N TYR A 60 -2.02 -13.82 6.45
CA TYR A 60 -2.30 -13.02 5.27
C TYR A 60 -2.29 -13.88 4.00
N ILE A 61 -1.25 -14.71 3.82
CA ILE A 61 -1.16 -15.65 2.69
C ILE A 61 -2.30 -16.67 2.73
N PHE A 62 -2.72 -17.16 3.91
CA PHE A 62 -3.82 -18.11 4.02
C PHE A 62 -5.17 -17.50 3.66
N ILE A 63 -5.44 -16.26 4.09
CA ILE A 63 -6.64 -15.51 3.70
C ILE A 63 -6.63 -15.26 2.19
N ASP A 64 -5.49 -14.84 1.63
CA ASP A 64 -5.31 -14.68 0.19
C ASP A 64 -5.57 -15.99 -0.56
N TYR A 65 -4.98 -17.11 -0.13
CA TYR A 65 -5.15 -18.40 -0.81
C TYR A 65 -6.57 -18.98 -0.71
N THR A 66 -7.29 -18.69 0.37
CA THR A 66 -8.64 -19.27 0.61
C THR A 66 -9.77 -18.38 0.10
N PHE A 67 -9.55 -17.06 -0.01
CA PHE A 67 -10.55 -16.10 -0.49
C PHE A 67 -10.27 -15.54 -1.90
N ASN A 68 -9.03 -15.66 -2.43
CA ASN A 68 -8.65 -15.18 -3.77
C ASN A 68 -8.31 -16.30 -4.77
N GLU A 69 -8.83 -17.52 -4.58
CA GLU A 69 -8.60 -18.65 -5.51
C GLU A 69 -9.16 -18.37 -6.94
N ASP A 70 -9.97 -17.32 -7.13
CA ASP A 70 -10.43 -16.89 -8.46
C ASP A 70 -9.68 -15.67 -9.07
N ARG A 71 -8.69 -15.05 -8.41
CA ARG A 71 -8.06 -13.80 -8.94
C ARG A 71 -6.54 -13.69 -8.83
N SER A 72 -5.79 -14.76 -9.02
CA SER A 72 -4.32 -14.65 -9.00
C SER A 72 -3.58 -15.55 -9.97
N THR A 73 -3.79 -15.32 -11.27
CA THR A 73 -2.78 -15.67 -12.29
C THR A 73 -2.55 -14.55 -13.31
N MET A 74 -1.94 -13.43 -12.89
CA MET A 74 -1.06 -12.69 -13.82
C MET A 74 -0.07 -11.76 -13.12
N GLY A 75 1.23 -12.01 -13.33
CA GLY A 75 2.21 -10.94 -13.54
C GLY A 75 3.04 -10.45 -12.35
N TYR A 76 4.01 -11.25 -11.90
CA TYR A 76 5.23 -10.73 -11.29
C TYR A 76 6.09 -10.01 -12.34
N ALA A 77 5.73 -8.76 -12.69
CA ALA A 77 6.57 -7.82 -13.44
C ALA A 77 5.98 -6.40 -13.33
N GLY A 78 6.16 -5.70 -12.21
CA GLY A 78 5.52 -4.37 -12.04
C GLY A 78 6.00 -3.50 -10.89
N GLN A 79 7.20 -3.74 -10.34
CA GLN A 79 7.61 -3.07 -9.10
C GLN A 79 8.04 -1.60 -9.30
N SER A 80 8.26 -1.12 -10.53
CA SER A 80 8.59 0.29 -10.82
C SER A 80 7.38 1.17 -11.14
N ASN A 81 6.26 0.59 -11.56
CA ASN A 81 5.15 1.35 -12.17
C ASN A 81 4.06 1.73 -11.16
N GLN A 82 4.07 1.11 -9.98
CA GLN A 82 3.18 1.49 -8.88
C GLN A 82 3.53 2.89 -8.32
N GLU A 83 4.82 3.24 -8.30
CA GLU A 83 5.30 4.49 -7.70
C GLU A 83 4.86 5.74 -8.48
N ILE A 84 4.81 5.72 -9.81
CA ILE A 84 4.43 6.91 -10.61
C ILE A 84 2.97 7.29 -10.35
N TYR A 85 2.08 6.30 -10.40
CA TYR A 85 0.66 6.49 -10.13
C TYR A 85 0.44 7.01 -8.70
N ASP A 86 1.13 6.43 -7.72
CA ASP A 86 0.90 6.73 -6.29
C ASP A 86 1.38 8.15 -5.92
N ASN A 87 2.10 8.82 -6.83
CA ASN A 87 2.55 10.21 -6.68
C ASN A 87 1.64 11.25 -7.34
N ILE A 88 0.57 10.85 -8.05
CA ILE A 88 -0.38 11.78 -8.68
C ILE A 88 -1.57 12.01 -7.72
N PRO A 89 -1.69 13.19 -7.08
CA PRO A 89 -2.66 13.39 -5.99
C PRO A 89 -4.11 13.12 -6.41
N VAL A 90 -4.51 13.60 -7.60
CA VAL A 90 -5.88 13.42 -8.11
C VAL A 90 -6.24 11.95 -8.35
N LEU A 91 -5.29 11.12 -8.80
CA LEU A 91 -5.52 9.69 -9.00
C LEU A 91 -5.60 8.95 -7.67
N VAL A 92 -4.76 9.32 -6.70
CA VAL A 92 -4.81 8.77 -5.34
C VAL A 92 -6.15 9.08 -4.68
N GLU A 93 -6.61 10.33 -4.76
CA GLU A 93 -7.92 10.76 -4.25
C GLU A 93 -9.06 10.02 -4.95
N ALA A 94 -9.05 9.95 -6.28
CA ALA A 94 -10.04 9.23 -7.05
C ALA A 94 -10.11 7.75 -6.67
N ARG A 95 -8.98 7.06 -6.56
CA ARG A 95 -8.94 5.65 -6.12
C ARG A 95 -9.49 5.48 -4.71
N ALA A 96 -9.07 6.33 -3.78
CA ALA A 96 -9.56 6.27 -2.41
C ALA A 96 -11.08 6.45 -2.36
N TYR A 97 -11.59 7.43 -3.10
CA TYR A 97 -13.02 7.73 -3.19
C TYR A 97 -13.82 6.62 -3.87
N TYR A 98 -13.49 6.29 -5.12
CA TYR A 98 -14.28 5.36 -5.93
C TYR A 98 -14.14 3.91 -5.48
N SER A 99 -12.97 3.48 -4.99
CA SER A 99 -12.82 2.07 -4.56
C SER A 99 -13.73 1.72 -3.38
N GLY A 100 -14.00 2.67 -2.47
CA GLY A 100 -14.97 2.48 -1.39
C GLY A 100 -16.39 2.34 -1.91
N GLN A 101 -16.79 3.22 -2.84
CA GLN A 101 -18.12 3.22 -3.44
C GLN A 101 -18.38 1.96 -4.28
N ILE A 102 -17.40 1.55 -5.09
CA ILE A 102 -17.47 0.34 -5.91
C ILE A 102 -17.67 -0.89 -5.01
N ARG A 103 -16.84 -1.07 -3.97
CA ARG A 103 -17.00 -2.21 -3.05
C ARG A 103 -18.37 -2.24 -2.39
N HIS A 104 -18.82 -1.09 -1.87
CA HIS A 104 -20.13 -1.00 -1.24
C HIS A 104 -21.26 -1.35 -2.21
N MET A 105 -21.20 -0.85 -3.46
CA MET A 105 -22.24 -1.12 -4.45
C MET A 105 -22.19 -2.57 -4.95
N GLU A 106 -21.00 -3.13 -5.13
CA GLU A 106 -20.80 -4.53 -5.50
C GLU A 106 -21.41 -5.47 -4.45
N ASP A 107 -21.14 -5.22 -3.17
CA ASP A 107 -21.73 -5.98 -2.05
C ASP A 107 -23.28 -5.91 -2.07
N GLU A 108 -23.85 -4.73 -2.30
CA GLU A 108 -25.30 -4.53 -2.38
C GLU A 108 -25.91 -5.29 -3.57
N VAL A 109 -25.33 -5.14 -4.76
CA VAL A 109 -25.77 -5.82 -5.99
C VAL A 109 -25.70 -7.33 -5.81
N PHE A 110 -24.59 -7.84 -5.31
CA PHE A 110 -24.38 -9.28 -5.12
C PHE A 110 -25.33 -9.85 -4.06
N ARG A 111 -25.60 -9.12 -2.99
CA ARG A 111 -26.58 -9.52 -1.98
C ARG A 111 -27.99 -9.62 -2.57
N MET A 112 -28.40 -8.67 -3.40
CA MET A 112 -29.74 -8.66 -4.01
C MET A 112 -29.87 -9.67 -5.15
N ALA A 113 -28.86 -9.80 -6.01
CA ALA A 113 -28.88 -10.72 -7.14
C ALA A 113 -28.92 -12.21 -6.70
N GLY A 114 -28.35 -12.52 -5.52
CA GLY A 114 -28.20 -13.89 -5.04
C GLY A 114 -26.99 -14.61 -5.64
N GLU A 115 -26.56 -15.72 -5.02
CA GLU A 115 -25.27 -16.37 -5.33
C GLU A 115 -25.19 -16.98 -6.74
N ASN A 116 -26.31 -17.43 -7.31
CA ASN A 116 -26.35 -18.11 -8.61
C ASN A 116 -26.87 -17.23 -9.76
N SER A 117 -26.85 -15.90 -9.61
CA SER A 117 -27.36 -15.01 -10.64
C SER A 117 -26.36 -14.84 -11.78
N PRO A 118 -26.80 -14.94 -13.05
CA PRO A 118 -25.94 -14.68 -14.21
C PRO A 118 -25.38 -13.25 -14.22
N ILE A 119 -26.03 -12.32 -13.53
CA ILE A 119 -25.60 -10.92 -13.38
C ILE A 119 -24.20 -10.83 -12.74
N ARG A 120 -23.84 -11.75 -11.84
CA ARG A 120 -22.51 -11.75 -11.21
C ARG A 120 -21.38 -12.05 -12.20
N GLU A 121 -21.63 -13.00 -13.10
CA GLU A 121 -20.68 -13.36 -14.15
C GLU A 121 -20.52 -12.21 -15.15
N GLU A 122 -21.64 -11.58 -15.55
CA GLU A 122 -21.66 -10.43 -16.45
C GLU A 122 -20.88 -9.24 -15.89
N ILE A 123 -21.10 -8.88 -14.62
CA ILE A 123 -20.33 -7.84 -13.91
C ILE A 123 -18.84 -8.17 -13.90
N THR A 124 -18.50 -9.43 -13.63
CA THR A 124 -17.09 -9.86 -13.56
C THR A 124 -16.42 -9.69 -14.93
N ILE A 125 -17.09 -10.08 -16.02
CA ILE A 125 -16.57 -9.93 -17.38
C ILE A 125 -16.37 -8.46 -17.74
N GLU A 126 -17.35 -7.59 -17.46
CA GLU A 126 -17.24 -6.15 -17.73
C GLU A 126 -16.12 -5.51 -16.89
N PHE A 127 -15.98 -5.90 -15.62
CA PHE A 127 -14.95 -5.36 -14.74
C PHE A 127 -13.55 -5.78 -15.17
N ASP A 128 -13.39 -7.01 -15.65
CA ASP A 128 -12.12 -7.51 -16.20
C ASP A 128 -11.73 -6.75 -17.47
N GLU A 129 -12.68 -6.39 -18.32
CA GLU A 129 -12.42 -5.52 -19.49
C GLU A 129 -11.96 -4.13 -19.06
N LEU A 130 -12.66 -3.53 -18.09
CA LEU A 130 -12.29 -2.22 -17.55
C LEU A 130 -10.91 -2.26 -16.85
N ASP A 131 -10.55 -3.35 -16.18
CA ASP A 131 -9.23 -3.51 -15.56
C ASP A 131 -8.10 -3.65 -16.58
N LYS A 132 -8.37 -4.28 -17.73
CA LYS A 132 -7.41 -4.30 -18.85
C LYS A 132 -7.18 -2.90 -19.40
N VAL A 133 -8.25 -2.16 -19.67
CA VAL A 133 -8.16 -0.75 -20.12
C VAL A 133 -7.38 0.10 -19.10
N PHE A 134 -7.66 -0.06 -17.81
CA PHE A 134 -6.94 0.68 -16.76
C PHE A 134 -5.44 0.33 -16.73
N THR A 135 -5.08 -0.91 -17.07
CA THR A 135 -3.69 -1.36 -17.13
C THR A 135 -2.96 -0.78 -18.35
N GLU A 136 -3.64 -0.67 -19.49
CA GLU A 136 -3.12 0.04 -20.68
C GLU A 136 -2.90 1.52 -20.38
N LEU A 137 -3.87 2.18 -19.74
CA LEU A 137 -3.74 3.59 -19.34
C LEU A 137 -2.56 3.83 -18.38
N LYS A 138 -2.23 2.88 -17.50
CA LYS A 138 -1.02 2.99 -16.66
C LYS A 138 0.27 2.97 -17.48
N ALA A 139 0.31 2.19 -18.56
CA ALA A 139 1.46 2.13 -19.45
C ALA A 139 1.58 3.43 -20.25
N ASP A 140 0.46 3.94 -20.80
CA ASP A 140 0.43 5.20 -21.54
C ASP A 140 0.84 6.41 -20.69
N LEU A 141 0.48 6.40 -19.40
CA LEU A 141 0.88 7.41 -18.43
C LEU A 141 2.41 7.48 -18.22
N GLN A 142 3.10 6.35 -18.40
CA GLN A 142 4.56 6.26 -18.24
C GLN A 142 5.31 6.85 -19.45
N ASP A 143 4.73 6.76 -20.65
CA ASP A 143 5.36 7.12 -21.92
C ASP A 143 5.17 8.62 -22.31
N ASP A 144 4.79 9.47 -21.36
CA ASP A 144 4.60 10.94 -21.49
C ASP A 144 3.48 11.35 -22.48
N ALA A 145 2.57 10.42 -22.80
CA ALA A 145 1.38 10.70 -23.61
C ALA A 145 0.37 11.51 -22.77
N ALA A 146 0.03 12.73 -23.24
CA ALA A 146 -1.05 13.61 -22.75
C ALA A 146 -1.56 13.29 -21.32
N ASN A 147 -0.70 13.52 -20.32
CA ASN A 147 -0.87 13.03 -18.94
C ASN A 147 -2.25 13.36 -18.34
N GLU A 148 -2.80 14.54 -18.63
CA GLU A 148 -4.13 14.95 -18.17
C GLU A 148 -5.28 14.13 -18.79
N GLU A 149 -5.21 13.80 -20.08
CA GLU A 149 -6.23 12.98 -20.77
C GLU A 149 -6.20 11.54 -20.27
N VAL A 150 -4.99 10.99 -20.05
CA VAL A 150 -4.81 9.64 -19.48
C VAL A 150 -5.31 9.60 -18.03
N ILE A 151 -4.98 10.60 -17.21
CA ILE A 151 -5.50 10.73 -15.84
C ILE A 151 -7.04 10.77 -15.84
N GLU A 152 -7.65 11.58 -16.70
CA GLU A 152 -9.12 11.65 -16.79
C GLU A 152 -9.69 10.31 -17.24
N ALA A 153 -9.12 9.64 -18.23
CA ALA A 153 -9.56 8.32 -18.67
C ALA A 153 -9.47 7.27 -17.54
N MET A 154 -8.43 7.33 -16.70
CA MET A 154 -8.30 6.47 -15.52
C MET A 154 -9.38 6.74 -14.48
N ILE A 155 -9.71 8.02 -14.24
CA ILE A 155 -10.82 8.40 -13.35
C ILE A 155 -12.16 7.96 -13.94
N GLN A 156 -12.34 8.10 -15.26
CA GLN A 156 -13.54 7.67 -15.96
C GLN A 156 -13.73 6.15 -15.87
N ASN A 157 -12.66 5.37 -15.92
CA ASN A 157 -12.73 3.92 -15.71
C ASN A 157 -13.40 3.57 -14.36
N TYR A 158 -13.00 4.26 -13.28
CA TYR A 158 -13.66 4.10 -11.98
C TYR A 158 -15.13 4.54 -11.99
N ARG A 159 -15.45 5.64 -12.65
CA ARG A 159 -16.83 6.14 -12.78
C ARG A 159 -17.72 5.15 -13.53
N ILE A 160 -17.23 4.54 -14.60
CA ILE A 160 -17.95 3.55 -15.40
C ILE A 160 -18.25 2.31 -14.54
N LYS A 161 -17.26 1.79 -13.80
CA LYS A 161 -17.50 0.67 -12.87
C LYS A 161 -18.61 0.97 -11.87
N LEU A 162 -18.60 2.17 -11.29
CA LEU A 162 -19.63 2.59 -10.36
C LEU A 162 -21.00 2.70 -11.03
N GLN A 163 -21.07 3.30 -12.23
CA GLN A 163 -22.30 3.47 -12.99
C GLN A 163 -22.95 2.12 -13.33
N ILE A 164 -22.17 1.13 -13.78
CA ILE A 164 -22.65 -0.23 -14.06
C ILE A 164 -23.34 -0.80 -12.82
N LEU A 165 -22.69 -0.74 -11.66
CA LEU A 165 -23.24 -1.27 -10.42
C LEU A 165 -24.50 -0.51 -9.97
N GLU A 166 -24.53 0.81 -10.13
CA GLU A 166 -25.71 1.63 -9.83
C GLU A 166 -26.91 1.27 -10.71
N GLU A 167 -26.70 1.12 -12.02
CA GLU A 167 -27.74 0.75 -12.97
C GLU A 167 -28.29 -0.65 -12.68
N ILE A 168 -27.42 -1.62 -12.38
CA ILE A 168 -27.83 -2.97 -12.01
C ILE A 168 -28.60 -2.95 -10.69
N LEU A 169 -28.14 -2.20 -9.68
CA LEU A 169 -28.85 -2.11 -8.40
C LEU A 169 -30.25 -1.52 -8.57
N ILE A 170 -30.40 -0.50 -9.42
CA ILE A 170 -31.72 0.09 -9.75
C ILE A 170 -32.62 -0.96 -10.40
N GLN A 171 -32.09 -1.74 -11.36
CA GLN A 171 -32.86 -2.80 -12.02
C GLN A 171 -33.32 -3.88 -11.04
N LEU A 172 -32.43 -4.31 -10.12
CA LEU A 172 -32.76 -5.29 -9.10
C LEU A 172 -33.85 -4.77 -8.13
N LYS A 173 -33.72 -3.53 -7.66
CA LYS A 173 -34.75 -2.91 -6.79
C LYS A 173 -36.11 -2.81 -7.48
N ASN A 174 -36.12 -2.38 -8.74
CA ASN A 174 -37.37 -2.29 -9.51
C ASN A 174 -37.99 -3.68 -9.73
N ALA A 175 -37.18 -4.71 -9.98
CA ALA A 175 -37.67 -6.08 -10.13
C ALA A 175 -38.30 -6.61 -8.83
N ASP A 176 -37.71 -6.30 -7.67
CA ASP A 176 -38.23 -6.68 -6.37
C ASP A 176 -39.55 -5.95 -6.03
N GLU A 177 -39.62 -4.63 -6.26
CA GLU A 177 -40.82 -3.83 -6.00
C GLU A 177 -42.03 -4.28 -6.84
N ASN A 178 -41.80 -4.60 -8.11
CA ASN A 178 -42.86 -5.11 -9.00
C ASN A 178 -43.36 -6.50 -8.56
N ASN A 179 -42.48 -7.34 -8.03
CA ASN A 179 -42.85 -8.65 -7.49
C ASN A 179 -43.75 -8.52 -6.25
N ILE A 180 -43.49 -7.53 -5.39
CA ILE A 180 -44.28 -7.27 -4.18
C ILE A 180 -45.70 -6.80 -4.53
N GLN A 181 -45.85 -5.92 -5.54
CA GLN A 181 -47.17 -5.42 -5.97
C GLN A 181 -48.04 -6.53 -6.60
N ASP A 182 -47.46 -7.41 -7.42
CA ASP A 182 -48.20 -8.54 -8.02
C ASP A 182 -48.71 -9.54 -6.95
N HIS A 183 -48.00 -9.66 -5.82
CA HIS A 183 -48.42 -10.48 -4.68
C HIS A 183 -49.52 -9.85 -3.82
N GLU A 184 -49.56 -8.53 -3.68
CA GLU A 184 -50.66 -7.84 -2.96
C GLU A 184 -51.95 -7.85 -3.77
N ASP A 185 -51.89 -7.59 -5.08
CA ASP A 185 -53.08 -7.60 -5.95
C ASP A 185 -53.75 -8.97 -6.01
N LYS A 186 -52.97 -10.06 -5.99
CA LYS A 186 -53.49 -11.43 -5.92
C LYS A 186 -54.13 -11.77 -4.57
N LYS A 187 -53.73 -11.12 -3.47
CA LYS A 187 -54.32 -11.32 -2.13
C LYS A 187 -55.65 -10.61 -1.95
N VAL A 188 -55.90 -9.52 -2.68
CA VAL A 188 -57.16 -8.74 -2.60
C VAL A 188 -58.28 -9.38 -3.44
N LEU A 189 -57.94 -10.29 -4.34
CA LEU A 189 -58.88 -10.99 -5.23
C LEU A 189 -59.31 -12.39 -4.75
N LEU A 190 -58.94 -12.79 -3.52
CA LEU A 190 -59.38 -14.02 -2.84
C LEU A 190 -60.19 -13.69 -1.58
#